data_AF-A0A7S1FEQ3-F1
#
_entry.id   AF-A0A7S1FEQ3-F1
#
_cell.length_a   1.000
_cell.length_b   1.000
_cell.length_c   1.000
_cell.angle_alpha   90.00
_cell.angle_beta   90.00
_cell.angle_gamma   90.00
#
_symmetry.space_group_name_H-M   'P 1'
#
loop_
_entity.id
_entity.type
_entity.pdbx_description
1 polymer ?
#
loop_
_entity_poly.entity_id
_entity_poly.type
_entity_poly.pdbx_seq_one_letter_code
_entity_poly.pdbx_strand_id
1 'polypeptide(L)'
;SRYGGVWLDVNVLLRTSLDQLCWDDISSGESSAAAFFHPSYGTKELGGEDFVESWFLATRANNPFFMRWRDLFRELFYNRLDVKALCEHPLYQGLNLSGFDRLNREFQASFDFKEYLAIHVMCHRLLETDTDAREQWQRSRRFNTNDSAFRVQLEAERQGTNIGMVFVGGDKSWDAVADVPLIKFTTPHYSQLVAVPREVLT
;
A
#
# COMPACT_ATOMS: atom_id res chain seq x y z
N SER A 1 5.67 -14.66 6.62
CA SER A 1 6.98 -14.35 6.03
C SER A 1 8.01 -15.46 6.28
N ARG A 2 7.96 -16.60 5.57
CA ARG A 2 8.90 -17.73 5.82
C ARG A 2 10.38 -17.34 5.68
N TYR A 3 10.69 -16.42 4.76
CA TYR A 3 12.06 -16.07 4.41
C TYR A 3 12.48 -14.66 4.87
N GLY A 4 11.52 -13.80 5.24
CA GLY A 4 11.79 -12.38 5.47
C GLY A 4 12.17 -11.64 4.17
N GLY A 5 12.81 -10.50 4.31
CA GLY A 5 13.24 -9.64 3.22
C GLY A 5 12.25 -8.51 2.91
N VAL A 6 12.37 -7.96 1.71
CA VAL A 6 11.50 -6.90 1.18
C VAL A 6 10.73 -7.44 -0.02
N TRP A 7 9.41 -7.38 0.06
CA TRP A 7 8.50 -7.53 -1.07
C TRP A 7 8.19 -6.16 -1.64
N LEU A 8 8.28 -6.02 -2.97
CA LEU A 8 8.03 -4.77 -3.66
C LEU A 8 7.44 -5.03 -5.04
N ASP A 9 6.37 -4.31 -5.39
CA ASP A 9 5.82 -4.34 -6.74
C ASP A 9 6.78 -3.72 -7.77
N VAL A 10 6.75 -4.26 -8.99
CA VAL A 10 7.62 -3.84 -10.10
C VAL A 10 7.38 -2.41 -10.61
N ASN A 11 6.24 -1.82 -10.28
CA ASN A 11 5.85 -0.45 -10.65
C ASN A 11 6.20 0.56 -9.54
N VAL A 12 7.18 0.24 -8.71
CA VAL A 12 7.75 1.16 -7.73
C VAL A 12 9.14 1.60 -8.15
N LEU A 13 9.36 2.91 -8.14
CA LEU A 13 10.66 3.52 -8.34
C LEU A 13 11.24 3.93 -6.98
N LEU A 14 12.36 3.31 -6.60
CA LEU A 14 13.12 3.69 -5.40
C LEU A 14 14.01 4.90 -5.71
N ARG A 15 13.98 5.89 -4.81
CA ARG A 15 14.85 7.08 -4.83
C ARG A 15 15.83 7.11 -3.66
N THR A 16 15.70 6.17 -2.72
CA THR A 16 16.64 5.89 -1.64
C THR A 16 16.92 4.38 -1.58
N SER A 17 17.95 3.98 -0.84
CA SER A 17 18.23 2.56 -0.58
C SER A 17 17.16 1.94 0.32
N LEU A 18 16.94 0.63 0.21
CA LEU A 18 16.03 -0.08 1.11
C LEU A 18 16.54 -0.10 2.56
N ASP A 19 17.86 -0.09 2.74
CA ASP A 19 18.54 0.06 4.03
C ASP A 19 18.11 1.35 4.73
N GLN A 20 18.33 2.48 4.07
CA GLN A 20 17.93 3.79 4.57
C GLN A 20 16.41 3.94 4.70
N LEU A 21 15.63 3.32 3.82
CA LEU A 21 14.18 3.40 3.90
C LEU A 21 13.64 2.73 5.17
N CYS A 22 14.09 1.50 5.46
CA CYS A 22 13.58 0.76 6.62
C CYS A 22 14.43 -0.45 7.07
N TRP A 23 15.33 -0.96 6.24
CA TRP A 23 15.97 -2.24 6.55
C TRP A 23 17.02 -2.13 7.66
N ASP A 24 17.63 -0.97 7.85
CA ASP A 24 18.50 -0.71 9.02
C ASP A 24 17.71 -0.83 10.33
N ASP A 25 16.57 -0.15 10.46
CA ASP A 25 15.67 -0.23 11.62
C ASP A 25 15.17 -1.67 11.86
N ILE A 26 14.82 -2.38 10.78
CA ILE A 26 14.38 -3.76 10.87
C ILE A 26 15.53 -4.64 11.34
N SER A 27 16.73 -4.51 10.77
CA SER A 27 17.86 -5.39 11.04
C SER A 27 18.51 -5.13 12.40
N SER A 28 18.41 -3.92 12.95
CA SER A 28 18.80 -3.56 14.32
C SER A 28 17.78 -4.01 15.37
N GLY A 29 16.51 -4.21 14.98
CA GLY A 29 15.42 -4.59 15.88
C GLY A 29 14.66 -3.42 16.48
N GLU A 30 14.95 -2.19 16.03
CA GLU A 30 14.17 -1.00 16.35
C GLU A 30 12.74 -1.09 15.80
N SER A 31 12.59 -1.67 14.60
CA SER A 31 11.30 -1.94 13.97
C SER A 31 11.08 -3.45 13.77
N SER A 32 9.86 -3.92 13.97
CA SER A 32 9.50 -5.34 13.74
C SER A 32 9.28 -5.67 12.25
N ALA A 33 8.90 -4.65 11.48
CA ALA A 33 8.49 -4.70 10.10
C ALA A 33 8.42 -3.28 9.53
N ALA A 34 8.21 -3.17 8.22
CA ALA A 34 7.82 -1.91 7.58
C ALA A 34 6.79 -2.13 6.47
N ALA A 35 5.81 -1.22 6.38
CA ALA A 35 4.80 -1.21 5.32
C ALA A 35 4.21 0.19 5.15
N PHE A 36 3.54 0.40 4.01
CA PHE A 36 2.80 1.62 3.72
C PHE A 36 1.33 1.46 4.10
N PHE A 37 0.66 2.57 4.40
CA PHE A 37 -0.79 2.61 4.59
C PHE A 37 -1.39 3.83 3.88
N HIS A 38 -2.64 3.68 3.43
CA HIS A 38 -3.36 4.73 2.74
C HIS A 38 -4.35 5.45 3.68
N PRO A 39 -4.04 6.66 4.19
CA PRO A 39 -4.84 7.30 5.23
C PRO A 39 -6.28 7.63 4.79
N SER A 40 -6.48 7.97 3.51
CA SER A 40 -7.82 8.29 2.97
C SER A 40 -8.81 7.12 3.06
N TYR A 41 -8.32 5.89 3.14
CA TYR A 41 -9.15 4.67 3.14
C TYR A 41 -9.06 3.88 4.44
N GLY A 42 -8.28 4.32 5.43
CA GLY A 42 -8.33 3.78 6.78
C GLY A 42 -9.55 4.22 7.59
N THR A 43 -9.87 3.52 8.66
CA THR A 43 -10.93 3.84 9.61
C THR A 43 -10.44 4.79 10.69
N LYS A 44 -11.34 5.64 11.22
CA LYS A 44 -10.96 6.63 12.25
C LYS A 44 -10.58 5.94 13.56
N GLU A 45 -11.25 4.84 13.87
CA GLU A 45 -11.08 4.04 15.08
C GLU A 45 -9.68 3.42 15.16
N LEU A 46 -9.04 3.17 14.01
CA LEU A 46 -7.68 2.64 13.89
C LEU A 46 -6.66 3.70 13.45
N GLY A 47 -7.00 4.99 13.57
CA GLY A 47 -6.10 6.10 13.26
C GLY A 47 -5.83 6.32 11.76
N GLY A 48 -6.59 5.66 10.88
CA GLY A 48 -6.41 5.74 9.43
C GLY A 48 -5.28 4.85 8.89
N GLU A 49 -4.68 4.00 9.71
CA GLU A 49 -3.49 3.21 9.35
C GLU A 49 -3.76 1.74 9.03
N ASP A 50 -5.03 1.37 8.96
CA ASP A 50 -5.54 0.01 8.78
C ASP A 50 -5.80 -0.37 7.32
N PHE A 51 -5.71 0.60 6.40
CA PHE A 51 -5.62 0.34 4.97
C PHE A 51 -4.16 0.10 4.58
N VAL A 52 -3.62 -1.05 5.00
CA VAL A 52 -2.21 -1.41 4.79
C VAL A 52 -1.99 -1.89 3.36
N GLU A 53 -1.00 -1.31 2.71
CA GLU A 53 -0.65 -1.61 1.33
C GLU A 53 0.12 -2.92 1.21
N SER A 54 -0.29 -3.76 0.27
CA SER A 54 0.36 -5.05 0.00
C SER A 54 1.50 -4.98 -1.03
N TRP A 55 1.68 -3.83 -1.68
CA TRP A 55 2.70 -3.63 -2.72
C TRP A 55 4.10 -3.32 -2.18
N PHE A 56 4.25 -3.06 -0.88
CA PHE A 56 5.55 -2.98 -0.19
C PHE A 56 5.41 -3.57 1.21
N LEU A 57 6.17 -4.63 1.49
CA LEU A 57 6.20 -5.28 2.81
C LEU A 57 7.64 -5.67 3.14
N ALA A 58 8.18 -5.21 4.26
CA ALA A 58 9.54 -5.53 4.69
C ALA A 58 9.57 -6.10 6.10
N THR A 59 10.28 -7.21 6.30
CA THR A 59 10.33 -7.87 7.61
C THR A 59 11.41 -8.93 7.74
N ARG A 60 11.76 -9.31 8.98
CA ARG A 60 12.53 -10.53 9.24
C ARG A 60 11.67 -11.78 9.01
N ALA A 61 12.34 -12.92 8.83
CA ALA A 61 11.65 -14.20 8.75
C ALA A 61 10.76 -14.44 9.98
N ASN A 62 9.63 -15.12 9.77
CA ASN A 62 8.66 -15.53 10.79
C ASN A 62 8.02 -14.39 11.59
N ASN A 63 7.94 -13.18 11.03
CA ASN A 63 7.16 -12.10 11.64
C ASN A 63 5.68 -12.52 11.83
N PRO A 64 5.17 -12.51 13.08
CA PRO A 64 3.86 -13.06 13.41
C PRO A 64 2.69 -12.30 12.77
N PHE A 65 2.78 -10.98 12.67
CA PHE A 65 1.75 -10.14 12.04
C PHE A 65 1.52 -10.56 10.58
N PHE A 66 2.59 -10.62 9.78
CA PHE A 66 2.48 -11.02 8.37
C PHE A 66 2.11 -12.49 8.18
N MET A 67 2.42 -13.37 9.14
CA MET A 67 1.97 -14.76 9.10
C MET A 67 0.46 -14.85 9.32
N ARG A 68 -0.08 -14.15 10.34
CA ARG A 68 -1.53 -14.11 10.60
C ARG A 68 -2.31 -13.47 9.46
N TRP A 69 -1.81 -12.35 8.91
CA TRP A 69 -2.42 -11.70 7.76
C TRP A 69 -2.49 -12.64 6.54
N ARG A 70 -1.37 -13.29 6.20
CA ARG A 70 -1.33 -14.31 5.13
C ARG A 70 -2.33 -15.44 5.40
N ASP A 71 -2.40 -15.93 6.63
CA ASP A 71 -3.25 -17.08 6.96
C ASP A 71 -4.74 -16.74 6.88
N LEU A 72 -5.15 -15.53 7.30
CA LEU A 72 -6.50 -15.01 7.04
C LEU A 72 -6.82 -14.94 5.54
N PHE A 73 -5.89 -14.40 4.75
CA PHE A 73 -6.06 -14.33 3.30
C PHE A 73 -6.14 -15.72 2.66
N ARG A 74 -5.33 -16.69 3.11
CA ARG A 74 -5.40 -18.06 2.62
C ARG A 74 -6.70 -18.76 2.99
N GLU A 75 -7.17 -18.56 4.23
CA GLU A 75 -8.44 -19.11 4.70
C GLU A 75 -9.61 -18.58 3.85
N LEU A 76 -9.60 -17.28 3.55
CA LEU A 76 -10.63 -16.64 2.73
C LEU A 76 -10.79 -17.31 1.35
N PHE A 77 -9.70 -17.79 0.77
CA PHE A 77 -9.68 -18.47 -0.53
C PHE A 77 -9.62 -20.00 -0.44
N TYR A 78 -9.79 -20.58 0.75
CA TYR A 78 -9.82 -22.03 0.90
C TYR A 78 -10.99 -22.60 0.09
N ASN A 79 -10.68 -23.54 -0.82
CA ASN A 79 -11.62 -24.12 -1.79
C ASN A 79 -12.33 -23.10 -2.71
N ARG A 80 -11.70 -21.97 -3.02
CA ARG A 80 -12.21 -20.98 -3.98
C ARG A 80 -11.20 -20.69 -5.09
N LEU A 81 -11.70 -20.32 -6.26
CA LEU A 81 -10.89 -19.97 -7.44
C LEU A 81 -11.08 -18.52 -7.89
N ASP A 82 -12.07 -17.81 -7.35
CA ASP A 82 -12.35 -16.41 -7.68
C ASP A 82 -12.77 -15.62 -6.43
N VAL A 83 -12.99 -14.32 -6.64
CA VAL A 83 -13.33 -13.35 -5.59
C VAL A 83 -14.83 -13.16 -5.40
N LYS A 84 -15.68 -13.92 -6.11
CA LYS A 84 -17.13 -13.70 -6.07
C LYS A 84 -17.69 -14.10 -4.71
N ALA A 85 -18.59 -13.26 -4.19
CA ALA A 85 -19.27 -13.49 -2.92
C ALA A 85 -18.29 -13.68 -1.74
N LEU A 86 -17.13 -13.03 -1.78
CA LEU A 86 -16.21 -12.99 -0.64
C LEU A 86 -16.81 -12.22 0.53
N CYS A 87 -17.62 -11.20 0.25
CA CYS A 87 -18.33 -10.43 1.28
C CYS A 87 -19.30 -11.29 2.13
N GLU A 88 -19.75 -12.44 1.62
CA GLU A 88 -20.61 -13.37 2.35
C GLU A 88 -19.81 -14.27 3.32
N HIS A 89 -18.49 -14.31 3.19
CA HIS A 89 -17.64 -15.16 4.03
C HIS A 89 -17.70 -14.73 5.51
N PRO A 90 -17.65 -15.65 6.49
CA PRO A 90 -17.64 -15.31 7.91
C PRO A 90 -16.53 -14.33 8.32
N LEU A 91 -15.39 -14.33 7.60
CA LEU A 91 -14.30 -13.38 7.83
C LEU A 91 -14.66 -11.92 7.46
N TYR A 92 -15.75 -11.65 6.74
CA TYR A 92 -16.21 -10.29 6.47
C TYR A 92 -17.21 -9.77 7.50
N GLN A 93 -17.73 -10.66 8.35
CA GLN A 93 -18.82 -10.30 9.27
C GLN A 93 -18.33 -9.44 10.43
N GLY A 94 -19.09 -8.38 10.71
CA GLY A 94 -18.85 -7.47 11.82
C GLY A 94 -17.71 -6.46 11.64
N LEU A 95 -17.16 -6.32 10.44
CA LEU A 95 -16.06 -5.39 10.15
C LEU A 95 -16.55 -3.99 9.78
N ASN A 96 -15.80 -2.96 10.18
CA ASN A 96 -16.02 -1.59 9.73
C ASN A 96 -15.33 -1.32 8.37
N LEU A 97 -16.00 -1.69 7.27
CA LEU A 97 -15.46 -1.52 5.92
C LEU A 97 -15.74 -0.14 5.29
N SER A 98 -15.99 0.89 6.10
CA SER A 98 -16.35 2.24 5.62
C SER A 98 -15.28 2.87 4.72
N GLY A 99 -14.01 2.48 4.87
CA GLY A 99 -12.90 2.84 3.99
C GLY A 99 -13.06 2.31 2.56
N PHE A 100 -13.40 1.02 2.44
CA PHE A 100 -13.67 0.37 1.15
C PHE A 100 -14.97 0.89 0.52
N ASP A 101 -15.96 1.28 1.32
CA ASP A 101 -17.15 1.94 0.78
C ASP A 101 -16.84 3.33 0.22
N ARG A 102 -15.86 4.06 0.77
CA ARG A 102 -15.37 5.30 0.15
C ARG A 102 -14.72 5.01 -1.21
N LEU A 103 -13.84 4.01 -1.30
CA LEU A 103 -13.23 3.58 -2.56
C LEU A 103 -14.28 3.27 -3.64
N ASN A 104 -15.30 2.46 -3.28
CA ASN A 104 -16.37 2.11 -4.20
C ASN A 104 -17.13 3.35 -4.72
N ARG A 105 -17.40 4.34 -3.86
CA ARG A 105 -18.08 5.59 -4.27
C ARG A 105 -17.21 6.48 -5.15
N GLU A 106 -15.91 6.53 -4.87
CA GLU A 106 -14.94 7.39 -5.56
C GLU A 106 -14.66 6.88 -6.98
N PHE A 107 -14.37 5.59 -7.12
CA PHE A 107 -13.92 5.01 -8.39
C PHE A 107 -15.04 4.40 -9.22
N GLN A 108 -16.19 4.06 -8.63
CA GLN A 108 -17.38 3.50 -9.30
C GLN A 108 -17.02 2.36 -10.28
N ALA A 109 -16.09 1.50 -9.88
CA ALA A 109 -15.63 0.39 -10.69
C ALA A 109 -16.76 -0.64 -10.93
N SER A 110 -16.59 -1.49 -11.94
CA SER A 110 -17.53 -2.58 -12.23
C SER A 110 -17.49 -3.74 -11.23
N PHE A 111 -16.61 -3.67 -10.23
CA PHE A 111 -16.41 -4.67 -9.18
C PHE A 111 -16.44 -4.00 -7.80
N ASP A 112 -16.70 -4.77 -6.74
CA ASP A 112 -16.63 -4.28 -5.36
C ASP A 112 -15.19 -4.29 -4.84
N PHE A 113 -14.68 -3.14 -4.41
CA PHE A 113 -13.35 -3.03 -3.81
C PHE A 113 -13.18 -3.87 -2.54
N LYS A 114 -14.26 -4.22 -1.82
CA LYS A 114 -14.22 -5.14 -0.68
C LYS A 114 -13.79 -6.55 -1.08
N GLU A 115 -14.16 -6.99 -2.28
CA GLU A 115 -13.78 -8.30 -2.81
C GLU A 115 -12.47 -8.22 -3.60
N TYR A 116 -12.32 -7.18 -4.42
CA TYR A 116 -11.14 -6.98 -5.25
C TYR A 116 -9.86 -6.76 -4.41
N LEU A 117 -9.97 -6.03 -3.30
CA LEU A 117 -8.88 -5.79 -2.35
C LEU A 117 -9.01 -6.66 -1.10
N ALA A 118 -9.40 -7.93 -1.28
CA ALA A 118 -9.54 -8.89 -0.18
C ALA A 118 -8.30 -8.99 0.72
N ILE A 119 -7.09 -8.82 0.15
CA ILE A 119 -5.85 -8.79 0.94
C ILE A 119 -5.83 -7.62 1.92
N HIS A 120 -6.23 -6.42 1.51
CA HIS A 120 -6.36 -5.25 2.39
C HIS A 120 -7.46 -5.47 3.43
N VAL A 121 -8.60 -6.04 3.05
CA VAL A 121 -9.69 -6.34 3.99
C VAL A 121 -9.24 -7.31 5.08
N MET A 122 -8.45 -8.34 4.74
CA MET A 122 -7.93 -9.28 5.74
C MET A 122 -6.89 -8.65 6.67
N CYS A 123 -6.13 -7.65 6.20
CA CYS A 123 -5.25 -6.86 7.08
C CYS A 123 -6.07 -6.00 8.04
N HIS A 124 -7.07 -5.30 7.51
CA HIS A 124 -7.99 -4.49 8.29
C HIS A 124 -8.70 -5.33 9.36
N ARG A 125 -9.26 -6.50 8.98
CA ARG A 125 -9.82 -7.47 9.93
C ARG A 125 -8.86 -7.78 11.06
N LEU A 126 -7.61 -8.10 10.72
CA LEU A 126 -6.60 -8.46 11.70
C LEU A 126 -6.38 -7.31 12.69
N LEU A 127 -6.24 -6.07 12.21
CA LEU A 127 -6.05 -4.89 13.07
C LEU A 127 -7.28 -4.53 13.90
N GLU A 128 -8.48 -4.73 13.37
CA GLU A 128 -9.75 -4.46 14.05
C GLU A 128 -10.02 -5.47 15.16
N THR A 129 -9.73 -6.75 14.93
CA THR A 129 -10.19 -7.87 15.78
C THR A 129 -9.11 -8.48 16.69
N ASP A 130 -7.83 -8.27 16.42
CA ASP A 130 -6.71 -8.88 17.15
C ASP A 130 -5.82 -7.80 17.80
N THR A 131 -5.88 -7.72 19.14
CA THR A 131 -5.09 -6.76 19.93
C THR A 131 -3.58 -6.99 19.80
N ASP A 132 -3.13 -8.25 19.78
CA ASP A 132 -1.71 -8.58 19.63
C ASP A 132 -1.19 -8.16 18.25
N ALA A 133 -2.01 -8.32 17.21
CA ALA A 133 -1.67 -7.83 15.88
C ALA A 133 -1.57 -6.30 15.84
N ARG A 134 -2.47 -5.60 16.53
CA ARG A 134 -2.41 -4.15 16.65
C ARG A 134 -1.13 -3.70 17.35
N GLU A 135 -0.74 -4.32 18.45
CA GLU A 135 0.51 -4.01 19.15
C GLU A 135 1.74 -4.26 18.26
N GLN A 136 1.75 -5.36 17.50
CA GLN A 136 2.84 -5.66 16.56
C GLN A 136 2.91 -4.63 15.43
N TRP A 137 1.76 -4.19 14.92
CA TRP A 137 1.66 -3.14 13.92
C TRP A 137 2.18 -1.80 14.45
N GLN A 138 1.88 -1.44 15.70
CA GLN A 138 2.40 -0.23 16.34
C GLN A 138 3.93 -0.23 16.46
N ARG A 139 4.56 -1.41 16.52
CA ARG A 139 6.03 -1.59 16.53
C ARG A 139 6.65 -1.65 15.12
N SER A 140 5.83 -1.52 14.08
CA SER A 140 6.29 -1.49 12.70
C SER A 140 6.59 -0.06 12.27
N ARG A 141 7.54 0.10 11.35
CA ARG A 141 7.72 1.34 10.61
C ARG A 141 6.56 1.49 9.62
N ARG A 142 5.79 2.56 9.77
CA ARG A 142 4.56 2.79 8.99
C ARG A 142 4.71 4.06 8.19
N PHE A 143 4.50 3.95 6.88
CA PHE A 143 4.65 5.08 5.96
C PHE A 143 3.30 5.49 5.41
N ASN A 144 2.95 6.77 5.61
CA ASN A 144 1.78 7.36 4.98
C ASN A 144 2.04 7.51 3.47
N THR A 145 1.22 6.87 2.63
CA THR A 145 1.37 6.94 1.17
C THR A 145 1.23 8.35 0.60
N ASN A 146 0.37 9.19 1.17
CA ASN A 146 0.12 10.54 0.66
C ASN A 146 1.34 11.45 0.87
N ASP A 147 2.10 11.22 1.94
CA ASP A 147 3.29 12.00 2.27
C ASP A 147 4.57 11.44 1.61
N SER A 148 4.47 10.28 0.95
CA SER A 148 5.59 9.55 0.39
C SER A 148 5.30 9.00 -1.02
N ALA A 149 4.86 7.74 -1.12
CA ALA A 149 4.73 6.98 -2.36
C ALA A 149 3.85 7.63 -3.45
N PHE A 150 2.84 8.40 -3.03
CA PHE A 150 1.91 9.12 -3.89
C PHE A 150 2.09 10.65 -3.87
N ARG A 151 3.09 11.16 -3.15
CA ARG A 151 3.26 12.62 -2.99
C ARG A 151 3.54 13.34 -4.31
N VAL A 152 4.30 12.74 -5.22
CA VAL A 152 4.59 13.32 -6.54
C VAL A 152 3.32 13.42 -7.38
N GLN A 153 2.48 12.39 -7.32
CA GLN A 153 1.21 12.24 -8.03
C GLN A 153 0.22 13.30 -7.54
N LEU A 154 0.05 13.40 -6.22
CA LEU A 154 -0.85 14.36 -5.60
C LEU A 154 -0.41 15.80 -5.87
N GLU A 155 0.90 16.06 -5.88
CA GLU A 155 1.43 17.37 -6.26
C GLU A 155 1.21 17.68 -7.75
N ALA A 156 1.39 16.69 -8.62
CA ALA A 156 1.10 16.84 -10.04
C ALA A 156 -0.38 17.16 -10.31
N GLU A 157 -1.28 16.44 -9.66
CA GLU A 157 -2.73 16.70 -9.73
C GLU A 157 -3.07 18.10 -9.20
N ARG A 158 -2.47 18.51 -8.08
CA ARG A 158 -2.67 19.85 -7.50
C ARG A 158 -2.23 20.97 -8.44
N GLN A 159 -1.14 20.75 -9.18
CA GLN A 159 -0.64 21.71 -10.17
C GLN A 159 -1.35 21.59 -11.53
N GLY A 160 -2.27 20.65 -11.70
CA GLY A 160 -2.95 20.41 -12.97
C GLY A 160 -2.02 19.90 -14.07
N THR A 161 -0.93 19.22 -13.71
CA THR A 161 0.05 18.67 -14.66
C THR A 161 -0.02 17.15 -14.70
N ASN A 162 0.65 16.56 -15.69
CA ASN A 162 0.72 15.12 -15.90
C ASN A 162 1.99 14.55 -15.25
N ILE A 163 1.88 13.40 -14.57
CA ILE A 163 3.02 12.76 -13.90
C ILE A 163 4.17 12.41 -14.85
N GLY A 164 3.89 12.07 -16.09
CA GLY A 164 4.91 11.84 -17.12
C GLY A 164 5.74 13.09 -17.39
N MET A 165 5.13 14.27 -17.39
CA MET A 165 5.84 15.54 -17.54
C MET A 165 6.72 15.87 -16.33
N VAL A 166 6.37 15.36 -15.15
CA VAL A 166 7.21 15.51 -13.94
C VAL A 166 8.53 14.76 -14.07
N PHE A 167 8.51 13.55 -14.63
CA PHE A 167 9.71 12.72 -14.76
C PHE A 167 10.54 13.03 -16.01
N VAL A 168 9.92 13.58 -17.04
CA VAL A 168 10.55 13.83 -18.34
C VAL A 168 10.94 15.30 -18.52
N GLY A 169 10.23 16.22 -17.87
CA GLY A 169 10.57 17.64 -17.88
C GLY A 169 11.71 17.92 -16.91
N GLY A 170 12.80 18.54 -17.37
CA GLY A 170 13.88 19.05 -16.53
C GLY A 170 13.49 20.29 -15.69
N ASP A 171 12.22 20.41 -15.31
CA ASP A 171 11.69 21.55 -14.57
C ASP A 171 12.06 21.45 -13.09
N LYS A 172 12.65 22.52 -12.55
CA LYS A 172 13.05 22.62 -11.13
C LYS A 172 11.86 22.83 -10.20
N SER A 173 10.65 23.01 -10.73
CA SER A 173 9.41 23.13 -9.94
C SER A 173 9.11 21.91 -9.05
N TRP A 174 9.80 20.79 -9.24
CA TRP A 174 9.64 19.55 -8.47
C TRP A 174 10.59 19.39 -7.27
N ASP A 175 11.35 20.43 -6.92
CA ASP A 175 12.19 20.43 -5.71
C ASP A 175 11.36 20.12 -4.44
N ALA A 176 10.07 20.51 -4.43
CA ALA A 176 9.14 20.27 -3.34
C ALA A 176 8.81 18.79 -3.09
N VAL A 177 9.19 17.89 -4.00
CA VAL A 177 9.05 16.43 -3.84
C VAL A 177 10.40 15.72 -4.02
N ALA A 178 11.51 16.45 -3.93
CA ALA A 178 12.85 15.90 -4.10
C ALA A 178 13.22 14.90 -2.98
N ASP A 179 12.62 15.05 -1.80
CA ASP A 179 12.82 14.22 -0.62
C ASP A 179 12.01 12.92 -0.60
N VAL A 180 11.13 12.71 -1.59
CA VAL A 180 10.29 11.50 -1.66
C VAL A 180 11.16 10.25 -1.84
N PRO A 181 11.12 9.29 -0.90
CA PRO A 181 12.04 8.15 -0.88
C PRO A 181 11.69 7.07 -1.92
N LEU A 182 10.41 6.95 -2.28
CA LEU A 182 9.95 6.07 -3.36
C LEU A 182 8.68 6.61 -4.01
N ILE A 183 8.40 6.16 -5.23
CA ILE A 183 7.21 6.52 -5.99
C ILE A 183 6.50 5.25 -6.44
N LYS A 184 5.19 5.15 -6.17
CA LYS A 184 4.33 4.06 -6.65
C LYS A 184 3.53 4.49 -7.87
N PHE A 185 3.78 3.88 -9.02
CA PHE A 185 2.96 4.10 -10.21
C PHE A 185 1.72 3.23 -10.16
N THR A 186 0.53 3.83 -10.28
CA THR A 186 -0.73 3.11 -10.50
C THR A 186 -1.01 3.04 -12.01
N THR A 187 -2.03 2.29 -12.42
CA THR A 187 -2.39 2.13 -13.84
C THR A 187 -2.54 3.44 -14.61
N PRO A 188 -3.25 4.46 -14.08
CA PRO A 188 -3.31 5.78 -14.72
C PRO A 188 -1.94 6.45 -14.88
N HIS A 189 -1.01 6.24 -13.95
CA HIS A 189 0.29 6.92 -13.96
C HIS A 189 1.25 6.34 -15.01
N TYR A 190 1.45 5.02 -15.03
CA TYR A 190 2.41 4.45 -15.98
C TYR A 190 1.88 4.39 -17.41
N SER A 191 0.55 4.34 -17.62
CA SER A 191 -0.03 4.39 -18.97
C SER A 191 0.32 5.68 -19.72
N GLN A 192 0.46 6.79 -18.99
CA GLN A 192 0.92 8.07 -19.51
C GLN A 192 2.41 8.03 -19.87
N LEU A 193 3.24 7.38 -19.04
CA LEU A 193 4.68 7.21 -19.31
C LEU A 193 4.95 6.34 -20.54
N VAL A 194 4.16 5.28 -20.75
CA VAL A 194 4.28 4.41 -21.94
C VAL A 194 3.96 5.16 -23.24
N ALA A 195 3.16 6.23 -23.17
CA ALA A 195 2.83 7.06 -24.31
C ALA A 195 3.91 8.10 -24.65
N VAL A 196 4.94 8.27 -23.81
CA VAL A 196 6.03 9.23 -24.07
C VAL A 196 6.96 8.68 -25.16
N PRO A 197 7.19 9.41 -26.26
CA PRO A 197 8.13 8.99 -27.31
C PRO A 197 9.55 8.83 -26.76
N ARG A 198 10.30 7.86 -27.28
CA ARG A 198 11.66 7.55 -26.82
C ARG A 198 12.60 8.74 -26.95
N GLU A 199 12.37 9.60 -27.95
CA GLU A 199 13.16 10.80 -28.25
C GLU A 199 13.05 11.86 -27.15
N VAL A 200 12.01 11.81 -26.31
CA VAL A 200 11.82 12.70 -25.16
C VAL A 200 12.48 12.14 -23.89
N LEU A 201 12.82 10.84 -23.88
CA LEU A 201 13.42 10.15 -22.73
C LEU A 201 14.96 10.11 -22.75
N THR A 202 15.58 10.60 -23.83
CA THR A 202 17.04 10.63 -24.06
C THR A 202 17.57 12.05 -24.04
#